data_AF-A0A821IEV7-F1
#
_entry.id   AF-A0A821IEV7-F1
#
_cell.length_a   1.000
_cell.length_b   1.000
_cell.length_c   1.000
_cell.angle_alpha   90.00
_cell.angle_beta   90.00
_cell.angle_gamma   90.00
#
_symmetry.space_group_name_H-M   'P 1'
#
loop_
_entity.id
_entity.type
_entity.pdbx_description
1 polymer ?
#
loop_
_entity_poly.entity_id
_entity_poly.type
_entity_poly.pdbx_seq_one_letter_code
_entity_poly.pdbx_strand_id
1 'polypeptide(L)'
;MLYPIVGYSNYASILWRLHYIKLKFHQTAPLPFDRAQVQPQTELFCYVIKQLNSRDLAFSLVGIARNVKQRITAIEESLADLLIWNILETNKIQDFEGQLHLWTVTAHIVLVYVQNVCITLSGILNTINLKIASFPGPVYGIGRDWLMWLIGQMLYH
;
A
#
# COMPACT_ATOMS: atom_id res chain seq x y z
N MET A 1 14.30 9.31 8.48
CA MET A 1 13.49 9.69 7.30
C MET A 1 12.40 10.65 7.74
N LEU A 2 12.03 11.63 6.91
CA LEU A 2 10.88 12.49 7.13
C LEU A 2 9.64 11.84 6.50
N TYR A 3 8.48 11.96 7.13
CA TYR A 3 7.23 11.37 6.65
C TYR A 3 6.13 12.45 6.51
N PRO A 4 5.30 12.39 5.45
CA PRO A 4 4.16 13.29 5.31
C PRO A 4 3.02 12.93 6.29
N ILE A 5 2.22 13.93 6.64
CA ILE A 5 0.95 13.73 7.35
C ILE A 5 -0.14 13.51 6.29
N VAL A 6 -0.75 12.32 6.25
CA VAL A 6 -1.82 12.01 5.30
C VAL A 6 -3.12 12.70 5.72
N GLY A 7 -3.87 13.22 4.75
CA GLY A 7 -5.14 13.93 4.99
C GLY A 7 -5.03 15.46 5.02
N TYR A 8 -3.81 16.01 5.06
CA TYR A 8 -3.58 17.46 4.98
C TYR A 8 -2.63 17.80 3.81
N SER A 9 -3.12 18.68 2.94
CA SER A 9 -2.43 19.38 1.84
C SER A 9 -2.33 18.66 0.46
N ASN A 10 -2.99 19.27 -0.54
CA ASN A 10 -2.68 19.07 -1.95
C ASN A 10 -1.33 19.73 -2.35
N TYR A 11 -0.82 20.66 -1.53
CA TYR A 11 0.37 21.48 -1.82
C TYR A 11 1.71 20.83 -1.42
N ALA A 12 1.75 19.95 -0.40
CA ALA A 12 3.00 19.25 -0.05
C ALA A 12 3.40 18.19 -1.09
N SER A 13 2.51 17.85 -2.01
CA SER A 13 2.69 16.77 -2.99
C SER A 13 3.89 16.94 -3.92
N ILE A 14 4.32 18.18 -4.19
CA ILE A 14 5.45 18.47 -5.07
C ILE A 14 6.77 18.01 -4.43
N LEU A 15 6.93 18.20 -3.11
CA LEU A 15 8.13 17.82 -2.37
C LEU A 15 8.30 16.31 -2.26
N TRP A 16 7.18 15.58 -2.30
CA TRP A 16 7.17 14.14 -2.16
C TRP A 16 7.03 13.41 -3.50
N ARG A 17 7.14 14.10 -4.63
CA ARG A 17 6.90 13.51 -5.95
C ARG A 17 7.99 12.49 -6.31
N LEU A 18 7.56 11.26 -6.54
CA LEU A 18 8.34 10.10 -6.95
C LEU A 18 8.03 9.75 -8.41
N HIS A 19 9.03 9.20 -9.09
CA HIS A 19 8.85 8.61 -10.41
C HIS A 19 8.09 7.28 -10.29
N TYR A 20 6.95 7.14 -10.96
CA TYR A 20 6.05 5.99 -10.83
C TYR A 20 6.66 4.60 -11.06
N ILE A 21 7.62 4.48 -11.99
CA ILE A 21 8.28 3.20 -12.28
C ILE A 21 9.41 2.88 -11.28
N LYS A 22 10.18 3.89 -10.86
CA LYS A 22 11.42 3.70 -10.10
C LYS A 22 11.27 4.02 -8.62
N LEU A 23 10.14 4.63 -8.22
CA LEU A 23 9.90 5.22 -6.90
C LEU A 23 11.02 6.13 -6.41
N LYS A 24 11.73 6.81 -7.32
CA LYS A 24 12.84 7.73 -6.97
C LYS A 24 12.36 9.16 -7.02
N PHE A 25 12.92 10.01 -6.16
CA PHE A 25 12.71 11.45 -6.26
C PHE A 25 13.17 11.97 -7.63
N HIS A 26 12.46 12.97 -8.14
CA HIS A 26 12.88 13.66 -9.35
C HIS A 26 14.11 14.51 -9.05
N GLN A 27 15.25 14.16 -9.62
CA GLN A 27 16.50 14.88 -9.40
C GLN A 27 16.71 15.91 -10.51
N THR A 28 16.90 17.17 -10.14
CA THR A 28 17.29 18.24 -11.06
C THR A 28 18.82 18.25 -11.18
N ALA A 29 19.32 17.98 -12.39
CA ALA A 29 20.74 17.92 -12.76
C ALA A 29 21.55 16.72 -12.18
N PRO A 30 22.61 16.26 -12.87
CA PRO A 30 23.47 15.16 -12.41
C PRO A 30 24.43 15.66 -11.32
N LEU A 31 23.88 15.93 -10.14
CA LEU A 31 24.67 16.19 -8.94
C LEU A 31 25.02 14.85 -8.27
N PRO A 32 26.19 14.74 -7.60
CA PRO A 32 26.52 13.58 -6.79
C PRO A 32 25.67 13.57 -5.52
N PHE A 33 24.43 13.13 -5.66
CA PHE A 33 23.49 12.99 -4.54
C PHE A 33 23.90 11.84 -3.63
N ASP A 34 23.57 11.96 -2.35
CA ASP A 34 23.76 10.89 -1.38
C ASP A 34 23.02 9.62 -1.83
N ARG A 35 23.60 8.45 -1.52
CA ARG A 35 23.04 7.14 -1.89
C ARG A 35 21.58 6.98 -1.44
N ALA A 36 21.21 7.57 -0.31
CA ALA A 36 19.85 7.56 0.22
C ALA A 36 18.83 8.30 -0.67
N GLN A 37 19.26 9.31 -1.44
CA GLN A 37 18.40 10.10 -2.35
C GLN A 37 18.28 9.46 -3.74
N VAL A 38 19.23 8.60 -4.11
CA VAL A 38 19.26 7.87 -5.39
C VAL A 38 18.49 6.54 -5.31
N GLN A 39 18.26 6.03 -4.11
CA GLN A 39 17.53 4.79 -3.88
C GLN A 39 16.01 4.95 -4.04
N PRO A 40 15.31 3.89 -4.47
CA PRO A 40 13.85 3.87 -4.51
C PRO A 40 13.27 4.07 -3.11
N GLN A 41 12.30 4.97 -2.97
CA GLN A 41 11.64 5.33 -1.72
C GLN A 41 10.42 4.43 -1.48
N THR A 42 10.64 3.12 -1.48
CA THR A 42 9.59 2.12 -1.25
C THR A 42 8.98 2.24 0.15
N GLU A 43 9.81 2.47 1.18
CA GLU A 43 9.34 2.62 2.55
C GLU A 43 8.40 3.81 2.74
N LEU A 44 8.74 4.96 2.16
CA LEU A 44 7.89 6.16 2.18
C LEU A 44 6.54 5.88 1.49
N PHE A 45 6.57 5.20 0.35
CA PHE A 45 5.38 4.89 -0.41
C PHE A 45 4.46 3.91 0.33
N CYS A 46 5.03 2.84 0.88
CA CYS A 46 4.34 1.89 1.74
C CYS A 46 3.73 2.60 2.96
N TYR A 47 4.49 3.47 3.63
CA TYR A 47 3.99 4.24 4.78
C TYR A 47 2.75 5.05 4.43
N VAL A 48 2.74 5.73 3.28
CA VAL A 48 1.58 6.52 2.86
C VAL A 48 0.39 5.63 2.55
N ILE A 49 0.56 4.57 1.77
CA ILE A 49 -0.55 3.68 1.38
C ILE A 49 -1.25 3.05 2.59
N LYS A 50 -0.48 2.74 3.64
CA LYS A 50 -1.01 2.14 4.87
C LYS A 50 -1.96 3.06 5.64
N GLN A 51 -2.00 4.36 5.34
CA GLN A 51 -2.85 5.31 6.06
C GLN A 51 -4.24 5.42 5.46
N LEU A 52 -5.21 5.77 6.32
CA LEU A 52 -6.56 6.12 5.90
C LEU A 52 -6.54 7.40 5.05
N ASN A 53 -7.40 7.48 4.03
CA ASN A 53 -7.48 8.60 3.09
C ASN A 53 -6.18 8.88 2.30
N SER A 54 -5.31 7.88 2.17
CA SER A 54 -4.01 7.98 1.48
C SER A 54 -4.09 8.16 -0.04
N ARG A 55 -5.26 7.88 -0.63
CA ARG A 55 -5.48 7.87 -2.09
C ARG A 55 -4.90 9.11 -2.80
N ASP A 56 -5.34 10.30 -2.41
CA ASP A 56 -5.00 11.53 -3.13
C ASP A 56 -3.51 11.83 -3.02
N LEU A 57 -2.93 11.59 -1.84
CA LEU A 57 -1.51 11.77 -1.61
C LEU A 57 -0.71 10.73 -2.41
N ALA A 58 -1.07 9.44 -2.35
CA ALA A 58 -0.41 8.37 -3.08
C ALA A 58 -0.40 8.59 -4.60
N PHE A 59 -1.51 9.03 -5.20
CA PHE A 59 -1.53 9.38 -6.63
C PHE A 59 -0.66 10.58 -6.94
N SER A 60 -0.69 11.59 -6.07
CA SER A 60 0.12 12.78 -6.25
C SER A 60 1.61 12.51 -6.08
N LEU A 61 2.01 11.59 -5.19
CA LEU A 61 3.40 11.10 -5.06
C LEU A 61 3.87 10.52 -6.38
N VAL A 62 3.08 9.63 -6.96
CA VAL A 62 3.44 8.88 -8.17
C VAL A 62 3.29 9.76 -9.44
N GLY A 63 2.71 10.96 -9.29
CA GLY A 63 2.53 11.92 -10.37
C GLY A 63 1.48 11.50 -11.39
N ILE A 64 0.54 10.64 -11.00
CA ILE A 64 -0.53 10.11 -11.85
C ILE A 64 -1.82 10.89 -11.59
N ALA A 65 -2.53 11.25 -12.66
CA ALA A 65 -3.82 11.92 -12.54
C ALA A 65 -4.88 10.96 -11.96
N ARG A 66 -5.79 11.51 -11.14
CA ARG A 66 -6.75 10.77 -10.28
C ARG A 66 -7.66 9.75 -11.02
N ASN A 67 -7.72 9.78 -12.35
CA ASN A 67 -8.63 8.97 -13.18
C ASN A 67 -7.91 8.09 -14.21
N VAL A 68 -6.58 7.97 -14.16
CA VAL A 68 -5.86 7.11 -15.12
C VAL A 68 -5.95 5.66 -14.65
N LYS A 69 -6.62 4.82 -15.46
CA LYS A 69 -6.70 3.37 -15.28
C LYS A 69 -5.37 2.71 -15.67
N GLN A 70 -4.31 3.00 -14.94
CA GLN A 70 -3.00 2.38 -15.13
C GLN A 70 -2.66 1.50 -13.94
N ARG A 71 -2.22 0.28 -14.23
CA ARG A 71 -1.71 -0.65 -13.22
C ARG A 71 -0.39 -0.13 -12.67
N ILE A 72 -0.31 0.02 -11.36
CA ILE A 72 0.90 0.47 -10.67
C ILE A 72 1.35 -0.65 -9.73
N THR A 73 2.35 -1.42 -10.16
CA THR A 73 2.88 -2.58 -9.41
C THR A 73 3.35 -2.20 -8.02
N ALA A 74 3.94 -1.02 -7.85
CA ALA A 74 4.34 -0.49 -6.55
C ALA A 74 3.17 -0.39 -5.55
N ILE A 75 1.97 -0.04 -6.00
CA ILE A 75 0.79 0.02 -5.13
C ILE A 75 0.34 -1.39 -4.76
N GLU A 76 0.30 -2.30 -5.75
CA GLU A 76 -0.05 -3.71 -5.52
C GLU A 76 0.88 -4.36 -4.50
N GLU A 77 2.20 -4.13 -4.61
CA GLU A 77 3.20 -4.61 -3.67
C GLU A 77 3.02 -4.04 -2.27
N SER A 78 2.76 -2.73 -2.18
CA SER A 78 2.56 -2.02 -0.91
C SER A 78 1.30 -2.48 -0.18
N LEU A 79 0.21 -2.73 -0.92
CA LEU A 79 -1.02 -3.27 -0.34
C LEU A 79 -0.87 -4.73 0.06
N ALA A 80 -0.13 -5.53 -0.71
CA ALA A 80 0.21 -6.89 -0.29
C ALA A 80 1.01 -6.87 1.03
N ASP A 81 1.95 -5.94 1.20
CA ASP A 81 2.68 -5.76 2.45
C ASP A 81 1.79 -5.31 3.61
N LEU A 82 0.83 -4.41 3.35
CA LEU A 82 -0.19 -4.04 4.35
C LEU A 82 -1.01 -5.25 4.79
N LEU A 83 -1.46 -6.08 3.85
CA LEU A 83 -2.26 -7.27 4.15
C LEU A 83 -1.48 -8.31 4.94
N ILE A 84 -0.23 -8.57 4.58
CA ILE A 84 0.65 -9.48 5.34
C ILE A 84 0.89 -8.92 6.75
N TRP A 85 1.18 -7.62 6.87
CA TRP A 85 1.34 -6.97 8.17
C TRP A 85 0.08 -7.11 9.04
N ASN A 86 -1.11 -6.92 8.46
CA ASN A 86 -2.37 -7.10 9.17
C ASN A 86 -2.59 -8.55 9.63
N ILE A 87 -2.26 -9.54 8.79
CA ILE A 87 -2.34 -10.96 9.18
C ILE A 87 -1.46 -11.22 10.42
N LEU A 88 -0.23 -10.68 10.41
CA LEU A 88 0.71 -10.83 11.51
C LEU A 88 0.26 -10.10 12.79
N GLU A 89 -0.29 -8.89 12.66
CA GLU A 89 -0.83 -8.14 13.80
C GLU A 89 -2.11 -8.77 14.37
N THR A 90 -2.97 -9.32 13.52
CA THR A 90 -4.19 -10.02 13.95
C THR A 90 -3.87 -11.18 14.90
N ASN A 91 -2.76 -11.87 14.66
CA ASN A 91 -2.33 -12.96 15.53
C ASN A 91 -1.88 -12.48 16.94
N LYS A 92 -1.62 -11.19 17.13
CA LYS A 92 -1.26 -10.58 18.42
C LYS A 92 -2.47 -10.01 19.16
N ILE A 93 -3.49 -9.59 18.43
CA ILE A 93 -4.72 -9.00 18.96
C ILE A 93 -5.63 -10.13 19.43
N GLN A 94 -5.99 -10.14 20.72
CA GLN A 94 -6.84 -11.20 21.30
C GLN A 94 -8.33 -10.83 21.30
N ASP A 95 -8.65 -9.54 21.24
CA ASP A 95 -10.01 -9.01 21.24
C ASP A 95 -10.61 -8.94 19.84
N PHE A 96 -11.86 -9.39 19.72
CA PHE A 96 -12.58 -9.39 18.43
C PHE A 96 -12.80 -7.98 17.88
N GLU A 97 -13.08 -6.99 18.74
CA GLU A 97 -13.32 -5.61 18.32
C GLU A 97 -12.07 -4.97 17.70
N GLY A 98 -10.89 -5.18 18.31
CA GLY A 98 -9.62 -4.72 17.74
C GLY A 98 -9.31 -5.37 16.40
N GLN A 99 -9.54 -6.68 16.26
CA GLN A 99 -9.38 -7.38 14.98
C GLN A 99 -10.35 -6.83 13.92
N LEU A 100 -11.63 -6.70 14.26
CA LEU A 100 -12.66 -6.17 13.37
C LEU A 100 -12.32 -4.74 12.92
N HIS A 101 -11.87 -3.88 13.83
CA HIS A 101 -11.48 -2.51 13.51
C HIS A 101 -10.32 -2.48 12.50
N LEU A 102 -9.25 -3.24 12.77
CA LEU A 102 -8.08 -3.34 11.89
C LEU A 102 -8.47 -3.76 10.46
N TRP A 103 -9.27 -4.83 10.36
CA TRP A 103 -9.68 -5.37 9.07
C TRP A 103 -10.70 -4.49 8.35
N THR A 104 -11.56 -3.77 9.08
CA THR A 104 -12.50 -2.81 8.47
C THR A 104 -11.77 -1.61 7.86
N VAL A 105 -10.78 -1.05 8.57
CA VAL A 105 -9.95 0.03 8.04
C VAL A 105 -9.17 -0.44 6.81
N THR A 106 -8.59 -1.64 6.90
CA THR A 106 -7.85 -2.25 5.79
C THR A 106 -8.74 -2.50 4.58
N ALA A 107 -9.96 -3.01 4.80
CA ALA A 107 -10.94 -3.22 3.76
C ALA A 107 -11.29 -1.93 3.05
N HIS A 108 -11.54 -0.86 3.82
CA HIS A 108 -11.81 0.45 3.25
C HIS A 108 -10.66 0.94 2.36
N ILE A 109 -9.41 0.85 2.83
CA ILE A 109 -8.23 1.24 2.04
C ILE A 109 -8.15 0.43 0.74
N VAL A 110 -8.21 -0.90 0.82
CA VAL A 110 -8.08 -1.78 -0.35
C VAL A 110 -9.22 -1.54 -1.36
N LEU A 111 -10.48 -1.43 -0.89
CA LEU A 111 -11.63 -1.19 -1.76
C LEU A 111 -11.50 0.13 -2.52
N VAL A 112 -11.04 1.21 -1.87
CA VAL A 112 -10.80 2.49 -2.53
C VAL A 112 -9.79 2.35 -3.67
N TYR A 113 -8.72 1.56 -3.49
CA TYR A 113 -7.72 1.36 -4.55
C TYR A 113 -8.21 0.43 -5.67
N VAL A 114 -8.99 -0.60 -5.36
CA VAL A 114 -9.58 -1.52 -6.35
C VAL A 114 -10.63 -0.82 -7.21
N GLN A 115 -11.54 -0.04 -6.61
CA GLN A 115 -12.61 0.68 -7.32
C GLN A 115 -12.08 1.71 -8.33
N ASN A 116 -10.91 2.31 -8.07
CA ASN A 116 -10.29 3.28 -8.98
C ASN A 116 -9.46 2.62 -10.10
N VAL A 117 -9.55 1.28 -10.27
CA VAL A 117 -8.93 0.49 -11.36
C VAL A 117 -7.41 0.63 -11.45
N CYS A 118 -6.76 0.93 -10.33
CA CYS A 118 -5.29 0.94 -10.27
C CYS A 118 -4.71 -0.46 -10.04
N ILE A 119 -5.57 -1.41 -9.67
CA ILE A 119 -5.18 -2.72 -9.18
C ILE A 119 -6.19 -3.78 -9.60
N THR A 120 -5.67 -4.95 -9.94
CA THR A 120 -6.50 -6.15 -10.17
C THR A 120 -6.45 -7.06 -8.94
N LEU A 121 -7.60 -7.65 -8.59
CA LEU A 121 -7.68 -8.63 -7.50
C LEU A 121 -6.68 -9.78 -7.72
N SER A 122 -6.60 -10.29 -8.95
CA SER A 122 -5.62 -11.31 -9.34
C SER A 122 -4.17 -10.86 -9.13
N GLY A 123 -3.86 -9.59 -9.43
CA GLY A 123 -2.54 -9.00 -9.19
C GLY A 123 -2.16 -9.01 -7.71
N ILE A 124 -3.06 -8.52 -6.83
CA ILE A 124 -2.82 -8.52 -5.38
C ILE A 124 -2.63 -9.94 -4.86
N LEU A 125 -3.54 -10.86 -5.21
CA LEU A 125 -3.49 -12.23 -4.70
C LEU A 125 -2.23 -12.97 -5.13
N ASN A 126 -1.78 -12.77 -6.37
CA ASN A 126 -0.52 -13.35 -6.84
C ASN A 126 0.68 -12.81 -6.07
N THR A 127 0.74 -11.50 -5.83
CA THR A 127 1.82 -10.89 -5.05
C THR A 127 1.81 -11.37 -3.59
N ILE A 128 0.63 -11.50 -2.98
CA ILE A 128 0.48 -12.07 -1.64
C ILE A 128 0.97 -13.52 -1.61
N ASN A 129 0.53 -14.35 -2.56
CA ASN A 129 0.92 -15.76 -2.61
C ASN A 129 2.44 -15.92 -2.78
N LEU A 130 3.06 -15.12 -3.65
CA LEU A 130 4.51 -15.12 -3.84
C LEU A 130 5.25 -14.69 -2.56
N LYS A 131 4.77 -13.65 -1.88
CA LYS A 131 5.35 -13.19 -0.62
C LYS A 131 5.15 -14.19 0.51
N ILE A 132 4.03 -14.88 0.58
CA ILE A 132 3.78 -15.87 1.62
C ILE A 132 4.58 -17.15 1.38
N ALA A 133 4.73 -17.57 0.12
CA ALA A 133 5.58 -18.70 -0.24
C ALA A 133 7.06 -18.49 0.13
N SER A 134 7.53 -17.25 0.27
CA SER A 134 8.90 -16.96 0.70
C SER A 134 9.09 -16.89 2.23
N PHE A 135 8.02 -16.95 3.03
CA PHE A 135 8.14 -16.97 4.49
C PHE A 135 8.39 -18.39 5.03
N PRO A 136 9.39 -18.58 5.92
CA PRO A 136 9.78 -19.90 6.43
C PRO A 136 8.91 -20.38 7.60
N GLY A 137 7.59 -20.17 7.56
CA GLY A 137 6.69 -20.58 8.64
C GLY A 137 5.20 -20.44 8.33
N PRO A 138 4.31 -20.94 9.20
CA PRO A 138 2.87 -20.80 9.02
C PRO A 138 2.45 -19.34 9.26
N VAL A 139 2.37 -18.57 8.17
CA VAL A 139 1.90 -17.17 8.20
C VAL A 139 0.40 -17.10 8.52
N TYR A 140 -0.34 -18.15 8.15
CA TYR A 140 -1.78 -18.21 8.23
C TYR A 140 -2.26 -18.71 9.61
N GLY A 141 -2.56 -17.77 10.51
CA GLY A 141 -3.36 -17.99 11.71
C GLY A 141 -4.81 -17.54 11.51
N ILE A 142 -5.40 -16.93 12.55
CA ILE A 142 -6.75 -16.31 12.50
C ILE A 142 -6.84 -15.25 11.39
N GLY A 143 -5.71 -14.58 11.09
CA GLY A 143 -5.64 -13.60 9.99
C GLY A 143 -5.99 -14.17 8.60
N ARG A 144 -5.93 -15.49 8.40
CA ARG A 144 -6.38 -16.12 7.14
C ARG A 144 -7.87 -15.94 6.91
N ASP A 145 -8.68 -16.16 7.95
CA ASP A 145 -10.14 -16.13 7.81
C ASP A 145 -10.61 -14.69 7.57
N TRP A 146 -9.94 -13.71 8.18
CA TRP A 146 -10.12 -12.29 7.88
C TRP A 146 -9.66 -11.89 6.48
N LEU A 147 -8.56 -12.45 5.98
CA LEU A 147 -8.15 -12.26 4.58
C LEU A 147 -9.22 -12.79 3.62
N MET A 148 -9.78 -13.97 3.90
CA MET A 148 -10.86 -14.54 3.11
C MET A 148 -12.14 -13.68 3.18
N TRP A 149 -12.46 -13.15 4.36
CA TRP A 149 -13.55 -12.20 4.52
C TRP A 149 -13.35 -10.95 3.66
N LEU A 150 -12.16 -10.37 3.66
CA LEU A 150 -11.81 -9.22 2.82
C LEU A 150 -11.94 -9.55 1.33
N ILE A 151 -11.45 -10.71 0.90
CA ILE A 151 -11.59 -11.16 -0.49
C ILE A 151 -13.07 -11.30 -0.87
N GLY A 152 -13.89 -11.80 0.05
CA GLY A 152 -15.35 -11.81 -0.10
C GLY A 152 -15.90 -10.41 -0.38
N GLN A 153 -15.55 -9.42 0.45
CA GLN A 153 -16.00 -8.03 0.25
C GLN A 153 -15.62 -7.46 -1.13
N MET A 154 -14.45 -7.84 -1.66
CA MET A 154 -14.00 -7.43 -3.00
C MET A 154 -14.71 -8.15 -4.15
N LEU A 155 -15.27 -9.34 -3.93
CA LEU A 155 -16.00 -10.10 -4.95
C LEU A 155 -17.47 -9.70 -5.05
N TYR A 156 -18.05 -9.19 -3.96
CA TYR A 156 -19.44 -8.74 -3.91
C TYR A 156 -19.64 -7.27 -4.32
N HIS A 157 -18.56 -6.52 -4.54
CA HIS A 157 -18.55 -5.13 -4.99
C HIS A 157 -17.88 -4.98 -6.36
#